data_AF-A0A3C0ZS00-F1
#
_entry.id   AF-A0A3C0ZS00-F1
#
_cell.length_a   1.000
_cell.length_b   1.000
_cell.length_c   1.000
_cell.angle_alpha   90.00
_cell.angle_beta   90.00
_cell.angle_gamma   90.00
#
_symmetry.space_group_name_H-M   'P 1'
#
loop_
_entity.id
_entity.type
_entity.pdbx_description
1 polymer ?
#
loop_
_entity_poly.entity_id
_entity_poly.type
_entity_poly.pdbx_seq_one_letter_code
_entity_poly.pdbx_strand_id
1 'polypeptide(L)'
;KIGDESRKLKLTREQMEAARVFLPEDIEAISREKDIRRVCVLGRCGYGCVNADSFSLARKRREQFSSGLERKDAKPILVLNLANPVNPGGGVRRGAKAQEEDLCRKSSLLLSLESENALPYYRFNRSLDTYMGSDAVVINPQVEIIKDEDGNLLEDTVVVAVMTCAAPMLKYGMEGMSQKEYESLMYKRITGMLQVAA
;
A
#
# COMPACT_ATOMS: atom_id res chain seq x y z
N LYS A 1 20.87 -20.35 15.75
CA LYS A 1 19.61 -20.85 16.35
C LYS A 1 18.51 -19.94 15.86
N ILE A 2 17.66 -20.40 14.94
CA ILE A 2 16.41 -19.71 14.65
C ILE A 2 15.55 -19.98 15.89
N GLY A 3 15.39 -18.96 16.74
CA GLY A 3 14.62 -19.08 17.97
C GLY A 3 13.17 -19.42 17.64
N ASP A 4 12.59 -20.34 18.40
CA ASP A 4 11.19 -20.79 18.28
C ASP A 4 10.24 -19.73 18.89
N GLU A 5 10.47 -18.46 18.54
CA GLU A 5 9.69 -17.34 19.06
C GLU A 5 8.38 -17.23 18.28
N SER A 6 7.29 -17.67 18.89
CA SER A 6 5.94 -17.42 18.40
C SER A 6 5.38 -16.11 18.96
N ARG A 7 4.67 -15.33 18.14
CA ARG A 7 3.88 -14.17 18.56
C ARG A 7 2.43 -14.37 18.15
N LYS A 8 1.51 -13.97 19.03
CA LYS A 8 0.07 -14.03 18.75
C LYS A 8 -0.29 -12.86 17.84
N LEU A 9 -0.89 -13.17 16.68
CA LEU A 9 -1.43 -12.18 15.77
C LEU A 9 -2.79 -11.68 16.25
N LYS A 10 -3.10 -10.42 15.92
CA LYS A 10 -4.38 -9.74 16.18
C LYS A 10 -5.40 -10.07 15.10
N LEU A 11 -4.95 -10.32 13.87
CA LEU A 11 -5.82 -10.60 12.73
C LEU A 11 -5.99 -12.10 12.48
N THR A 12 -7.18 -12.49 12.01
CA THR A 12 -7.39 -13.81 11.41
C THR A 12 -6.78 -13.86 10.02
N ARG A 13 -6.66 -15.07 9.46
CA ARG A 13 -6.16 -15.26 8.10
C ARG A 13 -7.05 -14.57 7.06
N GLU A 14 -8.36 -14.70 7.21
CA GLU A 14 -9.35 -14.08 6.32
C GLU A 14 -9.23 -12.55 6.33
N GLN A 15 -8.97 -11.96 7.50
CA GLN A 15 -8.73 -10.52 7.63
C GLN A 15 -7.43 -10.10 6.92
N MET A 16 -6.36 -10.89 7.04
CA MET A 16 -5.09 -10.63 6.36
C MET A 16 -5.16 -10.83 4.84
N GLU A 17 -6.02 -11.73 4.35
CA GLU A 17 -6.22 -12.00 2.92
C GLU A 17 -7.22 -11.04 2.26
N ALA A 18 -7.94 -10.23 3.06
CA ALA A 18 -8.88 -9.23 2.56
C ALA A 18 -8.16 -8.22 1.66
N ALA A 19 -8.72 -7.99 0.48
CA ALA A 19 -8.23 -7.00 -0.47
C ALA A 19 -9.41 -6.46 -1.29
N ARG A 20 -9.34 -5.18 -1.65
CA ARG A 20 -10.31 -4.54 -2.56
C ARG A 20 -9.57 -3.94 -3.74
N VAL A 21 -9.85 -4.44 -4.92
CA VAL A 21 -9.27 -3.95 -6.18
C VAL A 21 -10.13 -2.84 -6.76
N PHE A 22 -9.48 -1.79 -7.24
CA PHE A 22 -10.04 -0.73 -8.05
C PHE A 22 -9.28 -0.71 -9.38
N LEU A 23 -9.97 -1.04 -10.46
CA LEU A 23 -9.43 -0.93 -11.81
C LEU A 23 -9.52 0.52 -12.29
N PRO A 24 -8.86 0.90 -13.41
CA PRO A 24 -8.88 2.27 -13.89
C PRO A 24 -10.31 2.82 -14.09
N GLU A 25 -11.24 2.00 -14.55
CA GLU A 25 -12.66 2.38 -14.73
C GLU A 25 -13.34 2.73 -13.39
N ASP A 26 -13.04 1.99 -12.32
CA ASP A 26 -13.57 2.27 -10.98
C ASP A 26 -13.07 3.62 -10.46
N ILE A 27 -11.79 3.92 -10.70
CA ILE A 27 -11.16 5.18 -10.25
C ILE A 27 -11.71 6.37 -11.04
N GLU A 28 -11.95 6.19 -12.34
CA GLU A 28 -12.62 7.20 -13.15
C GLU A 28 -14.06 7.44 -12.69
N ALA A 29 -14.78 6.40 -12.27
CA ALA A 29 -16.12 6.53 -11.70
C ALA A 29 -16.09 7.33 -10.38
N ILE A 30 -15.16 7.00 -9.47
CA ILE A 30 -14.93 7.75 -8.21
C ILE A 30 -14.60 9.22 -8.51
N SER A 31 -13.80 9.48 -9.55
CA SER A 31 -13.41 10.84 -9.94
C SER A 31 -14.58 11.68 -10.47
N ARG A 32 -15.57 11.05 -11.11
CA ARG A 32 -16.75 11.72 -11.66
C ARG A 32 -17.82 11.96 -10.61
N GLU A 33 -17.77 11.22 -9.51
CA GLU A 33 -18.71 11.35 -8.40
C GLU A 33 -18.50 12.71 -7.71
N LYS A 34 -19.42 13.65 -7.98
CA LYS A 34 -19.39 15.02 -7.40
C LYS A 34 -19.67 15.04 -5.90
N ASP A 35 -20.13 13.90 -5.37
CA ASP A 35 -20.47 13.65 -3.97
C ASP A 35 -19.34 12.96 -3.20
N ILE A 36 -18.06 13.13 -3.60
CA ILE A 36 -16.99 13.06 -2.59
C ILE A 36 -17.38 14.09 -1.55
N ARG A 37 -18.03 13.63 -0.47
CA ARG A 37 -18.39 14.45 0.69
C ARG A 37 -17.11 15.17 0.98
N ARG A 38 -17.07 16.48 0.72
CA ARG A 38 -15.94 17.30 1.11
C ARG A 38 -15.90 17.15 2.61
N VAL A 39 -15.07 16.22 3.08
CA VAL A 39 -14.83 16.03 4.50
C VAL A 39 -14.05 17.27 4.83
N CYS A 40 -14.78 18.33 5.19
CA CYS A 40 -14.21 19.55 5.72
C CYS A 40 -13.73 19.17 7.11
N VAL A 41 -12.58 18.50 7.18
CA VAL A 41 -11.86 18.36 8.42
C VAL A 41 -11.38 19.77 8.72
N LEU A 42 -12.01 20.42 9.70
CA LEU A 42 -11.47 21.63 10.32
C LEU A 42 -10.08 21.27 10.88
N GLY A 43 -9.03 21.56 10.10
CA GLY A 43 -7.65 21.19 10.42
C GLY A 43 -6.70 21.52 9.28
N ARG A 44 -5.41 21.73 9.59
CA ARG A 44 -4.35 21.89 8.59
C ARG A 44 -3.86 20.50 8.16
N CYS A 45 -3.67 20.29 6.86
CA CYS A 45 -2.94 19.12 6.36
C CYS A 45 -1.46 19.27 6.73
N GLY A 46 -0.97 18.45 7.67
CA GLY A 46 0.44 18.38 8.01
C GLY A 46 1.19 17.49 7.03
N TYR A 47 2.34 17.95 6.52
CA TYR A 47 3.25 17.17 5.70
C TYR A 47 4.65 17.22 6.29
N GLY A 48 5.48 16.23 5.99
CA GLY A 48 6.86 16.19 6.47
C GLY A 48 7.67 15.11 5.75
N CYS A 49 8.98 15.27 5.74
CA CYS A 49 9.93 14.30 5.21
C CYS A 49 10.79 13.80 6.36
N VAL A 50 10.94 12.48 6.46
CA VAL A 50 11.68 11.79 7.50
C VAL A 50 12.42 10.63 6.88
N ASN A 51 13.67 10.44 7.32
CA ASN A 51 14.47 9.29 6.90
C ASN A 51 14.11 8.07 7.77
N ALA A 52 13.03 7.39 7.40
CA ALA A 52 12.54 6.18 8.06
C ALA A 52 11.86 5.28 7.02
N ASP A 53 11.86 3.96 7.27
CA ASP A 53 11.04 3.07 6.46
C ASP A 53 9.54 3.28 6.73
N SER A 54 8.71 2.85 5.79
CA SER A 54 7.28 3.17 5.79
C SER A 54 6.55 2.58 7.01
N PHE A 55 6.94 1.40 7.48
CA PHE A 55 6.27 0.75 8.62
C PHE A 55 6.76 1.28 9.96
N SER A 56 8.05 1.59 10.11
CA SER A 56 8.56 2.26 11.31
C SER A 56 7.91 3.62 11.50
N LEU A 57 7.72 4.39 10.43
CA LEU A 57 6.98 5.64 10.49
C LEU A 57 5.50 5.42 10.83
N ALA A 58 4.85 4.41 10.22
CA ALA A 58 3.44 4.11 10.49
C ALA A 58 3.22 3.71 11.96
N ARG A 59 4.10 2.89 12.54
CA ARG A 59 4.09 2.51 13.96
C ARG A 59 4.22 3.73 14.87
N LYS A 60 5.23 4.57 14.63
CA LYS A 60 5.44 5.81 15.40
C LYS A 60 4.24 6.76 15.33
N ARG A 61 3.62 6.88 14.14
CA ARG A 61 2.40 7.68 13.97
C ARG A 61 1.24 7.07 14.73
N ARG A 62 1.09 5.74 14.72
CA ARG A 62 0.02 5.05 15.45
C ARG A 62 0.11 5.35 16.95
N GLU A 63 1.30 5.24 17.53
CA GLU A 63 1.54 5.57 18.95
C GLU A 63 1.20 7.03 19.27
N GLN A 64 1.64 7.97 18.43
CA GLN A 64 1.32 9.40 18.59
C GLN A 64 -0.18 9.66 18.57
N PHE A 65 -0.91 9.01 17.65
CA PHE A 65 -2.37 9.16 17.56
C PHE A 65 -3.13 8.41 18.66
N SER A 66 -2.61 7.29 19.17
CA SER A 66 -3.19 6.56 20.31
C SER A 66 -3.01 7.29 21.64
N SER A 67 -1.94 8.07 21.79
CA SER A 67 -1.71 8.90 22.99
C SER A 67 -2.51 10.22 23.00
N GLY A 68 -3.09 10.61 21.86
CA GLY A 68 -3.98 11.75 21.72
C GLY A 68 -5.45 11.31 21.76
N LEU A 69 -6.32 12.19 22.25
CA LEU A 69 -7.79 12.02 22.35
C LEU A 69 -8.36 11.00 21.35
N GLU A 70 -8.63 9.76 21.80
CA GLU A 70 -9.17 8.70 20.96
C GLU A 70 -10.49 9.17 20.34
N ARG A 71 -10.44 9.54 19.05
CA ARG A 71 -11.68 9.70 18.29
C ARG A 71 -12.13 8.30 17.93
N LYS A 72 -13.33 7.92 18.38
CA LYS A 72 -14.00 6.67 17.99
C LYS A 72 -14.08 6.45 16.47
N ASP A 73 -13.88 7.51 15.68
CA ASP A 73 -13.89 7.50 14.21
C ASP A 73 -12.49 7.64 13.56
N ALA A 74 -11.40 7.36 14.28
CA ALA A 74 -10.06 7.48 13.72
C ALA A 74 -9.83 6.47 12.58
N LYS A 75 -9.76 6.96 11.35
CA LYS A 75 -9.40 6.15 10.16
C LYS A 75 -8.03 5.48 10.36
N PRO A 76 -7.81 4.27 9.82
CA PRO A 76 -6.52 3.60 9.91
C PRO A 76 -5.42 4.40 9.20
N ILE A 77 -4.17 4.20 9.62
CA ILE A 77 -3.01 4.71 8.88
C ILE A 77 -2.93 3.94 7.57
N LEU A 78 -2.86 4.66 6.45
CA LEU A 78 -2.69 4.10 5.12
C LEU A 78 -1.23 4.24 4.67
N VAL A 79 -0.61 3.12 4.34
CA VAL A 79 0.77 3.04 3.84
C VAL A 79 0.75 2.74 2.35
N LEU A 80 1.53 3.48 1.55
CA LEU A 80 1.67 3.21 0.11
C LEU A 80 2.73 2.12 -0.11
N ASN A 81 2.36 1.07 -0.84
CA ASN A 81 3.23 0.05 -1.40
C ASN A 81 3.48 0.35 -2.89
N LEU A 82 4.72 0.62 -3.26
CA LEU A 82 5.18 0.81 -4.64
C LEU A 82 5.44 -0.55 -5.27
N ALA A 83 4.39 -1.12 -5.84
CA ALA A 83 4.33 -2.53 -6.16
C ALA A 83 4.88 -2.87 -7.54
N ASN A 84 5.39 -4.10 -7.66
CA ASN A 84 5.54 -4.78 -8.93
C ASN A 84 4.14 -5.04 -9.53
N PRO A 85 3.85 -4.57 -10.76
CA PRO A 85 2.52 -4.71 -11.35
C PRO A 85 2.13 -6.17 -11.66
N VAL A 86 3.10 -7.08 -11.74
CA VAL A 86 2.91 -8.44 -12.28
C VAL A 86 3.07 -9.51 -11.20
N ASN A 87 4.04 -9.36 -10.32
CA ASN A 87 4.42 -10.37 -9.34
C ASN A 87 4.07 -9.88 -7.93
N PRO A 88 3.12 -10.52 -7.22
CA PRO A 88 2.81 -10.17 -5.84
C PRO A 88 4.04 -10.20 -4.93
N GLY A 89 4.29 -9.09 -4.21
CA GLY A 89 5.48 -8.97 -3.36
C GLY A 89 6.79 -8.90 -4.12
N GLY A 90 6.75 -8.66 -5.44
CA GLY A 90 7.92 -8.48 -6.29
C GLY A 90 8.93 -9.64 -6.21
N GLY A 91 10.11 -9.34 -5.67
CA GLY A 91 11.20 -10.30 -5.49
C GLY A 91 11.34 -10.84 -4.07
N VAL A 92 10.33 -10.69 -3.20
CA VAL A 92 10.48 -10.96 -1.75
C VAL A 92 10.98 -12.38 -1.46
N ARG A 93 10.44 -13.38 -2.14
CA ARG A 93 10.82 -14.80 -2.01
C ARG A 93 12.23 -15.11 -2.51
N ARG A 94 12.79 -14.21 -3.34
CA ARG A 94 14.15 -14.30 -3.89
C ARG A 94 15.16 -13.45 -3.10
N GLY A 95 14.73 -12.82 -2.00
CA GLY A 95 15.59 -11.95 -1.19
C GLY A 95 15.88 -10.59 -1.81
N ALA A 96 15.06 -10.13 -2.76
CA ALA A 96 15.23 -8.80 -3.34
C ALA A 96 15.03 -7.70 -2.27
N LYS A 97 15.73 -6.58 -2.45
CA LYS A 97 15.70 -5.44 -1.53
C LYS A 97 15.10 -4.23 -2.25
N ALA A 98 13.79 -4.05 -2.12
CA ALA A 98 13.12 -2.79 -2.37
C ALA A 98 12.02 -2.57 -1.32
N GLN A 99 11.26 -1.48 -1.47
CA GLN A 99 10.24 -1.09 -0.51
C GLN A 99 9.16 -2.17 -0.38
N GLU A 100 8.57 -2.65 -1.48
CA GLU A 100 7.54 -3.71 -1.47
C GLU A 100 8.01 -4.96 -0.73
N GLU A 101 9.23 -5.44 -1.03
CA GLU A 101 9.75 -6.64 -0.38
C GLU A 101 10.01 -6.43 1.11
N ASP A 102 10.36 -5.21 1.53
CA ASP A 102 10.51 -4.88 2.94
C ASP A 102 9.17 -4.91 3.68
N LEU A 103 8.13 -4.31 3.10
CA LEU A 103 6.77 -4.39 3.62
C LEU A 103 6.31 -5.86 3.73
N CYS A 104 6.54 -6.65 2.69
CA CYS A 104 6.16 -8.06 2.67
C CYS A 104 6.92 -8.91 3.71
N ARG A 105 8.20 -8.62 3.99
CA ARG A 105 8.98 -9.35 5.00
C ARG A 105 8.59 -9.02 6.44
N LYS A 106 8.15 -7.78 6.67
CA LYS A 106 7.87 -7.24 8.00
C LYS A 106 6.40 -7.34 8.40
N SER A 107 5.51 -7.82 7.54
CA SER A 107 4.06 -7.84 7.78
C SER A 107 3.36 -9.03 7.16
N SER A 108 2.04 -9.08 7.35
CA SER A 108 1.14 -10.01 6.65
C SER A 108 0.82 -9.63 5.20
N LEU A 109 1.35 -8.50 4.66
CA LEU A 109 0.97 -7.95 3.36
C LEU A 109 1.04 -8.98 2.22
N LEU A 110 2.06 -9.84 2.22
CA LEU A 110 2.23 -10.84 1.17
C LEU A 110 1.02 -11.79 1.05
N LEU A 111 0.38 -12.15 2.18
CA LEU A 111 -0.83 -12.98 2.18
C LEU A 111 -1.98 -12.28 1.44
N SER A 112 -2.12 -10.97 1.65
CA SER A 112 -3.14 -10.16 0.98
C SER A 112 -2.88 -10.02 -0.52
N LEU A 113 -1.61 -9.83 -0.92
CA LEU A 113 -1.24 -9.68 -2.33
C LEU A 113 -1.33 -11.00 -3.11
N GLU A 114 -1.08 -12.14 -2.47
CA GLU A 114 -1.19 -13.47 -3.08
C GLU A 114 -2.61 -14.07 -3.01
N SER A 115 -3.58 -13.37 -2.40
CA SER A 115 -4.95 -13.87 -2.26
C SER A 115 -5.76 -13.76 -3.55
N GLU A 116 -6.83 -14.56 -3.64
CA GLU A 116 -7.80 -14.49 -4.75
C GLU A 116 -8.45 -13.10 -4.86
N ASN A 117 -8.55 -12.36 -3.75
CA ASN A 117 -9.14 -11.02 -3.71
C ASN A 117 -8.27 -9.98 -4.46
N ALA A 118 -6.94 -10.12 -4.42
CA ALA A 118 -6.01 -9.23 -5.11
C ALA A 118 -5.74 -9.66 -6.57
N LEU A 119 -6.09 -10.89 -6.94
CA LEU A 119 -5.83 -11.46 -8.26
C LEU A 119 -6.33 -10.64 -9.45
N PRO A 120 -7.51 -9.96 -9.40
CA PRO A 120 -7.96 -9.10 -10.50
C PRO A 120 -6.96 -8.00 -10.88
N TYR A 121 -6.27 -7.41 -9.90
CA TYR A 121 -5.24 -6.39 -10.15
C TYR A 121 -4.07 -6.95 -10.96
N TYR A 122 -3.54 -8.11 -10.56
CA TYR A 122 -2.39 -8.73 -11.23
C TYR A 122 -2.75 -9.32 -12.59
N ARG A 123 -3.99 -9.81 -12.76
CA ARG A 123 -4.49 -10.24 -14.08
C ARG A 123 -4.61 -9.07 -15.03
N PHE A 124 -5.18 -7.96 -14.57
CA PHE A 124 -5.33 -6.75 -15.37
C PHE A 124 -3.96 -6.22 -15.83
N ASN A 125 -3.02 -5.99 -14.90
CA ASN A 125 -1.69 -5.49 -15.26
C ASN A 125 -0.91 -6.45 -16.19
N ARG A 126 -1.03 -7.77 -16.01
CA ARG A 126 -0.42 -8.76 -16.92
C ARG A 126 -0.99 -8.69 -18.35
N SER A 127 -2.23 -8.25 -18.51
CA SER A 127 -2.88 -8.16 -19.83
C SER A 127 -2.46 -6.95 -20.65
N LEU A 128 -1.82 -5.95 -20.02
CA LEU A 128 -1.48 -4.68 -20.67
C LEU A 128 -0.16 -4.69 -21.44
N ASP A 129 0.69 -5.70 -21.20
CA ASP A 129 2.01 -5.84 -21.83
C ASP A 129 2.85 -4.54 -21.83
N THR A 130 2.87 -3.86 -20.67
CA THR A 130 3.57 -2.58 -20.47
C THR A 130 4.36 -2.56 -19.17
N TYR A 131 5.51 -1.88 -19.21
CA TYR A 131 6.35 -1.58 -18.05
C TYR A 131 5.84 -0.39 -17.24
N MET A 132 4.89 0.40 -17.77
CA MET A 132 4.34 1.56 -17.06
C MET A 132 3.28 1.17 -16.02
N GLY A 133 2.80 -0.07 -16.05
CA GLY A 133 1.70 -0.55 -15.22
C GLY A 133 0.40 0.18 -15.54
N SER A 134 -0.53 0.18 -14.60
CA SER A 134 -1.82 0.86 -14.73
C SER A 134 -2.13 1.76 -13.55
N ASP A 135 -3.22 2.51 -13.69
CA ASP A 135 -3.79 3.30 -12.60
C ASP A 135 -4.51 2.43 -11.57
N ALA A 136 -4.59 1.11 -11.76
CA ALA A 136 -5.26 0.21 -10.83
C ALA A 136 -4.62 0.28 -9.42
N VAL A 137 -5.45 0.07 -8.41
CA VAL A 137 -5.07 0.13 -6.99
C VAL A 137 -5.66 -1.08 -6.26
N VAL A 138 -4.93 -1.59 -5.27
CA VAL A 138 -5.46 -2.53 -4.28
C VAL A 138 -5.44 -1.88 -2.91
N ILE A 139 -6.56 -1.92 -2.19
CA ILE A 139 -6.63 -1.57 -0.78
C ILE A 139 -6.63 -2.86 0.02
N ASN A 140 -5.59 -3.05 0.83
CA ASN A 140 -5.45 -4.11 1.81
C ASN A 140 -5.81 -3.52 3.18
N PRO A 141 -7.07 -3.66 3.65
CA PRO A 141 -7.57 -2.88 4.78
C PRO A 141 -6.96 -3.26 6.12
N GLN A 142 -6.45 -4.49 6.26
CA GLN A 142 -5.90 -5.02 7.50
C GLN A 142 -4.58 -5.75 7.24
N VAL A 143 -3.48 -5.03 7.40
CA VAL A 143 -2.12 -5.55 7.33
C VAL A 143 -1.47 -5.43 8.69
N GLU A 144 -0.95 -6.54 9.19
CA GLU A 144 -0.36 -6.62 10.52
C GLU A 144 1.16 -6.60 10.41
N ILE A 145 1.77 -5.54 10.94
CA ILE A 145 3.21 -5.37 11.05
C ILE A 145 3.69 -6.23 12.23
N ILE A 146 4.61 -7.14 11.94
CA ILE A 146 5.10 -8.17 12.87
C ILE A 146 6.58 -8.04 13.20
N LYS A 147 7.34 -7.25 12.43
CA LYS A 147 8.76 -7.01 12.65
C LYS A 147 9.12 -5.53 12.68
N ASP A 148 10.18 -5.21 13.41
CA ASP A 148 10.80 -3.90 13.43
C ASP A 148 11.73 -3.67 12.22
N GLU A 149 12.38 -2.50 12.20
CA GLU A 149 13.36 -2.09 11.20
C GLU A 149 14.56 -3.02 11.08
N ASP A 150 14.99 -3.60 12.20
CA ASP A 150 16.13 -4.51 12.32
C ASP A 150 15.76 -5.97 11.99
N GLY A 151 14.46 -6.26 11.84
CA GLY A 151 13.91 -7.55 11.49
C GLY A 151 13.58 -8.45 12.69
N ASN A 152 13.63 -7.92 13.92
CA ASN A 152 13.19 -8.63 15.12
C ASN A 152 11.67 -8.66 15.20
N LEU A 153 11.12 -9.72 15.81
CA LEU A 153 9.69 -9.80 16.05
C LEU A 153 9.24 -8.77 17.09
N LEU A 154 8.15 -8.07 16.79
CA LEU A 154 7.55 -7.13 17.73
C LEU A 154 6.92 -7.84 18.94
N GLU A 155 6.97 -7.20 20.09
CA GLU A 155 6.21 -7.64 21.28
C GLU A 155 4.71 -7.42 21.09
N ASP A 156 4.34 -6.24 20.57
CA ASP A 156 2.97 -5.91 20.17
C ASP A 156 2.93 -5.51 18.69
N THR A 157 2.12 -6.24 17.92
CA THR A 157 1.97 -6.03 16.47
C THR A 157 1.13 -4.79 16.18
N VAL A 158 1.30 -4.18 14.99
CA VAL A 158 0.55 -2.97 14.62
C VAL A 158 -0.24 -3.22 13.36
N VAL A 159 -1.55 -2.95 13.41
CA VAL A 159 -2.43 -3.07 12.24
C VAL A 159 -2.54 -1.74 11.52
N VAL A 160 -2.30 -1.76 10.21
CA VAL A 160 -2.41 -0.63 9.28
C VAL A 160 -3.21 -1.04 8.05
N ALA A 161 -3.63 -0.07 7.24
CA ALA A 161 -4.07 -0.32 5.88
C ALA A 161 -2.90 -0.11 4.91
N VAL A 162 -2.88 -0.84 3.81
CA VAL A 162 -1.91 -0.67 2.72
C VAL A 162 -2.64 -0.40 1.42
N MET A 163 -2.16 0.60 0.66
CA MET A 163 -2.53 0.86 -0.71
C MET A 163 -1.42 0.36 -1.62
N THR A 164 -1.71 -0.57 -2.51
CA THR A 164 -0.77 -1.12 -3.48
C THR A 164 -1.08 -0.52 -4.85
N CYS A 165 -0.09 0.13 -5.46
CA CYS A 165 -0.20 0.70 -6.80
C CYS A 165 1.08 0.40 -7.60
N ALA A 166 0.94 0.27 -8.92
CA ALA A 166 2.07 -0.03 -9.79
C ALA A 166 3.03 1.16 -9.89
N ALA A 167 4.30 0.94 -9.61
CA ALA A 167 5.35 1.88 -9.98
C ALA A 167 5.81 1.63 -11.42
N PRO A 168 5.93 2.66 -12.29
CA PRO A 168 6.52 2.50 -13.61
C PRO A 168 7.94 1.94 -13.55
N MET A 169 8.22 0.90 -14.33
CA MET A 169 9.53 0.23 -14.37
C MET A 169 10.47 0.89 -15.38
N LEU A 170 10.91 2.11 -15.08
CA LEU A 170 11.73 2.94 -15.98
C LEU A 170 13.07 2.32 -16.40
N LYS A 171 13.55 1.28 -15.71
CA LYS A 171 14.74 0.52 -16.13
C LYS A 171 14.60 -0.12 -17.53
N TYR A 172 13.37 -0.30 -18.01
CA TYR A 172 13.08 -0.81 -19.36
C TYR A 172 12.75 0.32 -20.35
N GLY A 173 12.94 1.58 -19.95
CA GLY A 173 12.61 2.76 -20.75
C GLY A 173 11.18 3.26 -20.50
N MET A 174 10.82 4.33 -21.22
CA MET A 174 9.50 4.97 -21.16
C MET A 174 8.58 4.56 -22.31
N GLU A 175 8.88 3.47 -23.03
CA GLU A 175 8.04 2.95 -24.13
C GLU A 175 7.74 3.98 -25.23
N GLY A 176 8.70 4.87 -25.53
CA GLY A 176 8.54 5.92 -26.52
C GLY A 176 7.79 7.17 -26.03
N MET A 177 7.34 7.18 -24.78
CA MET A 177 6.71 8.32 -24.14
C MET A 177 7.69 9.48 -23.94
N SER A 178 7.22 10.70 -24.19
CA SER A 178 7.93 11.92 -23.83
C SER A 178 7.89 12.17 -22.33
N GLN A 179 8.81 13.00 -21.82
CA GLN A 179 8.83 13.39 -20.42
C GLN A 179 7.48 13.98 -19.96
N LYS A 180 6.83 14.78 -20.80
CA LYS A 180 5.55 15.43 -20.50
C LYS A 180 4.40 14.43 -20.38
N GLU A 181 4.36 13.42 -21.26
CA GLU A 181 3.37 12.35 -21.19
C GLU A 181 3.57 11.50 -19.94
N TYR A 182 4.83 11.23 -19.55
CA TYR A 182 5.15 10.50 -18.33
C TYR A 182 4.73 11.28 -17.07
N GLU A 183 4.99 12.58 -17.04
CA GLU A 183 4.53 13.46 -15.96
C GLU A 183 3.00 13.48 -15.87
N SER A 184 2.30 13.52 -17.01
CA SER A 184 0.84 13.46 -17.05
C SER A 184 0.30 12.13 -16.53
N LEU A 185 0.94 11.01 -16.89
CA LEU A 185 0.61 9.69 -16.39
C LEU A 185 0.80 9.62 -14.86
N MET A 186 1.95 10.06 -14.36
CA MET A 186 2.25 10.08 -12.93
C MET A 186 1.29 10.97 -12.16
N TYR A 187 0.97 12.15 -12.70
CA TYR A 187 0.00 13.06 -12.09
C TYR A 187 -1.37 12.40 -11.96
N LYS A 188 -1.90 11.82 -13.05
CA LYS A 188 -3.19 11.11 -13.05
C LYS A 188 -3.20 9.98 -12.01
N ARG A 189 -2.13 9.18 -11.96
CA ARG A 189 -2.01 8.08 -11.01
C ARG A 189 -1.98 8.56 -9.56
N ILE A 190 -1.20 9.60 -9.27
CA ILE A 190 -1.14 10.20 -7.93
C ILE A 190 -2.49 10.75 -7.51
N THR A 191 -3.20 11.47 -8.38
CA THR A 191 -4.54 11.97 -8.04
C THR A 191 -5.54 10.83 -7.84
N GLY A 192 -5.50 9.80 -8.69
CA GLY A 192 -6.32 8.60 -8.54
C GLY A 192 -6.10 7.89 -7.21
N MET A 193 -4.84 7.71 -6.79
CA MET A 193 -4.50 7.16 -5.47
C MET A 193 -5.10 8.00 -4.34
N LEU A 194 -4.96 9.33 -4.40
CA LEU A 194 -5.51 10.22 -3.37
C LEU A 194 -7.04 10.20 -3.32
N GLN A 195 -7.70 10.01 -4.46
CA GLN A 195 -9.16 9.88 -4.53
C GLN A 195 -9.66 8.55 -3.93
N VAL A 196 -8.97 7.44 -4.19
CA VAL A 196 -9.31 6.14 -3.57
C VAL A 196 -9.05 6.15 -2.06
N ALA A 197 -8.06 6.91 -1.59
CA ALA A 197 -7.76 7.04 -0.16
C ALA A 197 -8.79 7.85 0.64
N ALA A 198 -9.52 8.76 0.00
CA ALA A 198 -10.43 9.71 0.64
C ALA A 198 -11.74 9.06 1.11
#